data_AF-A0A1G0L995-F1
#
_entry.id   AF-A0A1G0L995-F1
#
_cell.length_a   1.000
_cell.length_b   1.000
_cell.length_c   1.000
_cell.angle_alpha   90.00
_cell.angle_beta   90.00
_cell.angle_gamma   90.00
#
_symmetry.space_group_name_H-M   'P 1'
#
loop_
_entity.id
_entity.type
_entity.pdbx_description
1 polymer ?
#
loop_
_entity_poly.entity_id
_entity_poly.type
_entity_poly.pdbx_seq_one_letter_code
_entity_poly.pdbx_strand_id
1 'polypeptide(L)' 'MAINAEWHEKHPMPKPATLEQRIRWHEEHAKECGCAPIPGAILIELERRERRGKKKWRPRR' A
#
# COMPACT_ATOMS: atom_id res chain seq x y z
N MET A 1 -9.53 -3.66 -20.62
CA MET A 1 -9.02 -2.43 -19.98
C MET A 1 -7.54 -2.33 -20.33
N ALA A 2 -7.09 -1.19 -20.85
CA ALA A 2 -5.70 -1.01 -21.24
C ALA A 2 -4.82 -0.85 -20.00
N ILE A 3 -3.93 -1.81 -19.78
CA ILE A 3 -2.87 -1.74 -18.78
C ILE A 3 -1.73 -0.88 -19.35
N ASN A 4 -1.16 0.00 -18.53
CA ASN A 4 0.03 0.76 -18.92
C ASN A 4 1.26 -0.16 -18.87
N ALA A 5 1.51 -0.89 -19.95
CA ALA A 5 2.58 -1.89 -20.02
C ALA A 5 3.97 -1.29 -19.77
N GLU A 6 4.23 -0.08 -20.26
CA GLU A 6 5.50 0.62 -20.06
C GLU A 6 5.74 0.92 -18.56
N TRP A 7 4.70 1.35 -17.86
CA TRP A 7 4.78 1.61 -16.43
C TRP A 7 5.07 0.33 -15.65
N HIS A 8 4.41 -0.78 -15.99
CA HIS A 8 4.66 -2.07 -15.32
C HIS A 8 6.07 -2.61 -15.58
N GLU A 9 6.66 -2.34 -16.75
CA GLU A 9 8.03 -2.72 -17.08
C GLU A 9 9.07 -1.88 -16.31
N LYS A 10 8.84 -0.58 -16.18
CA LYS A 10 9.72 0.35 -15.44
C LYS A 10 9.57 0.24 -13.92
N HIS A 11 8.36 -0.08 -13.45
CA HIS A 11 8.01 -0.17 -12.04
C HIS A 11 7.50 -1.57 -11.69
N PRO A 12 8.35 -2.61 -11.76
CA PRO A 12 7.98 -3.93 -11.26
C PRO A 12 7.88 -3.89 -9.72
N MET A 13 6.93 -4.65 -9.19
CA MET A 13 6.76 -4.78 -7.74
C MET A 13 7.99 -5.46 -7.12
N PRO A 14 8.69 -4.82 -6.16
CA PRO A 14 9.82 -5.44 -5.50
C PRO A 14 9.39 -6.67 -4.67
N LYS A 15 10.20 -7.72 -4.64
CA LYS A 15 10.01 -8.91 -3.78
C LYS A 15 11.33 -9.21 -3.06
N PRO A 16 11.43 -9.04 -1.72
CA PRO A 16 10.38 -8.64 -0.77
C PRO A 16 10.17 -7.11 -0.68
N ALA A 17 9.00 -6.61 -1.12
CA ALA A 17 8.60 -5.22 -0.86
C ALA A 17 8.14 -5.02 0.59
N THR A 18 8.64 -3.98 1.24
CA THR A 18 8.07 -3.47 2.49
C THR A 18 6.69 -2.87 2.24
N LEU A 19 5.92 -2.66 3.31
CA LEU A 19 4.57 -2.08 3.19
C LEU A 19 4.59 -0.68 2.57
N GLU A 20 5.59 0.13 2.91
CA GLU A 20 5.72 1.50 2.41
C GLU A 20 6.05 1.51 0.92
N GLN A 21 6.94 0.63 0.48
CA GLN A 21 7.23 0.43 -0.95
C GLN A 21 5.98 -0.02 -1.70
N ARG A 22 5.18 -0.91 -1.10
CA ARG A 22 3.89 -1.34 -1.61
C ARG A 22 2.90 -0.19 -1.77
N ILE A 23 2.72 0.62 -0.72
CA ILE A 23 1.81 1.76 -0.75
C ILE A 23 2.23 2.74 -1.84
N ARG A 24 3.50 3.15 -1.85
CA ARG A 24 4.04 4.06 -2.86
C ARG A 24 3.88 3.52 -4.28
N TRP A 25 4.11 2.23 -4.48
CA TRP A 25 3.90 1.58 -5.77
C TRP A 25 2.43 1.66 -6.19
N HIS A 26 1.50 1.37 -5.27
CA HIS A 26 0.07 1.45 -5.56
C HIS A 26 -0.43 2.88 -5.80
N GLU A 27 0.13 3.89 -5.12
CA GLU A 27 -0.18 5.30 -5.36
C GLU A 27 0.21 5.73 -6.77
N GLU A 28 1.44 5.40 -7.20
CA GLU A 28 1.92 5.72 -8.55
C GLU A 28 1.18 4.88 -9.61
N HIS A 29 0.94 3.61 -9.33
CA HIS A 29 0.14 2.75 -10.18
C HIS A 29 -1.27 3.31 -10.41
N ALA A 30 -1.91 3.84 -9.37
CA ALA A 30 -3.24 4.42 -9.46
C ALA A 30 -3.28 5.68 -10.33
N LYS A 31 -2.18 6.45 -10.37
CA LYS A 31 -2.04 7.64 -11.24
C LYS A 31 -1.78 7.26 -12.71
N GLU A 32 -0.94 6.26 -12.95
CA GLU A 32 -0.41 5.94 -14.28
C GLU A 32 -1.21 4.87 -15.03
N CYS A 33 -1.83 3.94 -14.31
CA CYS A 33 -2.51 2.78 -14.87
C CYS A 33 -3.90 2.56 -14.27
N GLY A 34 -4.01 2.51 -12.95
CA GLY A 34 -5.27 2.32 -12.23
C GLY A 34 -5.94 0.96 -12.47
N CYS A 35 -5.25 -0.01 -13.09
CA CYS A 35 -5.90 -1.25 -13.55
C CYS A 35 -6.29 -2.22 -12.41
N ALA A 36 -5.76 -2.01 -11.21
CA ALA A 36 -5.95 -2.88 -10.06
C ALA A 36 -6.05 -2.05 -8.77
N PRO A 37 -7.05 -2.33 -7.92
CA PRO A 37 -7.21 -1.66 -6.63
C PRO A 37 -6.15 -2.09 -5.61
N ILE A 38 -5.99 -1.29 -4.55
CA ILE A 38 -5.09 -1.59 -3.44
C ILE A 38 -5.51 -2.90 -2.77
N PRO A 39 -4.61 -3.90 -2.63
CA PRO A 39 -4.93 -5.14 -1.97
C PRO A 39 -5.33 -4.93 -0.51
N GLY A 40 -6.41 -5.59 -0.08
CA GLY A 40 -6.89 -5.53 1.30
C GLY A 40 -5.84 -5.93 2.35
N ALA A 41 -4.86 -6.77 2.00
CA ALA A 41 -3.74 -7.11 2.87
C ALA A 41 -2.92 -5.89 3.32
N ILE A 42 -2.76 -4.86 2.46
CA ILE A 42 -2.08 -3.62 2.79
C ILE A 42 -2.94 -2.79 3.76
N LEU A 43 -4.24 -2.70 3.49
CA LEU A 43 -5.20 -1.98 4.34
C LEU A 43 -5.27 -2.58 5.76
N ILE A 44 -5.30 -3.91 5.86
CA ILE A 44 -5.29 -4.63 7.14
C ILE A 44 -4.00 -4.33 7.94
N GLU A 45 -2.85 -4.27 7.27
CA GLU A 45 -1.58 -4.00 7.96
C GLU A 45 -1.44 -2.52 8.36
N LEU A 46 -1.96 -1.59 7.56
CA LEU A 46 -2.10 -0.17 7.94
C LEU A 46 -2.98 -0.01 9.18
N GLU A 47 -4.16 -0.62 9.20
CA GLU A 47 -5.08 -0.60 10.35
C GLU A 47 -4.43 -1.22 11.60
N ARG A 48 -3.69 -2.33 11.43
CA ARG A 48 -2.93 -2.96 12.52
C ARG A 48 -1.87 -2.01 13.10
N ARG A 49 -1.16 -1.25 12.26
CA ARG A 49 -0.18 -0.24 12.70
C ARG A 49 -0.86 0.89 13.47
N GLU A 50 -1.96 1.44 12.95
CA GLU A 50 -2.73 2.48 13.64
C GLU A 50 -3.22 2.02 15.02
N ARG A 51 -3.74 0.78 15.10
CA ARG A 51 -4.21 0.20 16.35
C ARG A 51 -3.08 -0.07 17.35
N ARG A 52 -1.88 -0.42 16.89
CA ARG A 52 -0.68 -0.54 17.75
C ARG A 52 -0.25 0.82 18.31
N GLY A 53 -0.34 1.89 17.53
CA GLY A 53 -0.05 3.26 17.97
C GLY A 53 -1.04 3.78 19.03
N LYS A 54 -2.34 3.50 18.86
CA LYS A 54 -3.40 3.92 19.79
C LYS A 54 -3.32 3.26 21.17
N LYS A 55 -2.63 2.11 21.30
CA LYS A 55 -2.42 1.43 22.60
C LYS A 55 -1.57 2.23 23.59
N LYS A 56 -0.92 3.32 23.16
CA LYS A 56 -0.11 4.21 24.01
C LYS A 56 -0.95 5.16 24.88
N TRP A 57 -2.25 5.32 24.61
CA TRP A 57 -3.10 6.20 25.41
C TRP A 57 -4.11 5.40 26.24
N ARG A 58 -3.76 5.19 27.52
CA ARG A 58 -4.71 4.88 28.60
C ARG A 58 -4.81 6.12 29.49
N PRO A 59 -5.86 6.94 29.40
CA PRO A 59 -6.12 7.92 30.45
C PRO A 59 -6.48 7.11 31.70
N ARG A 60 -5.68 7.26 32.77
CA ARG A 60 -6.03 6.73 34.08
C ARG A 60 -7.15 7.61 34.64
N ARG A 61 -8.32 7.03 34.89
CA ARG A 61 -9.30 7.54 35.86
C ARG A 61 -9.65 6.40 36.79
#